data_AF-A0A6A6X105-F1
#
_entry.id   AF-A0A6A6X105-F1
#
_cell.length_a   1.000
_cell.length_b   1.000
_cell.length_c   1.000
_cell.angle_alpha   90.00
_cell.angle_beta   90.00
_cell.angle_gamma   90.00
#
_symmetry.space_group_name_H-M   'P 1'
#
loop_
_entity.id
_entity.type
_entity.pdbx_description
1 polymer ?
#
loop_
_entity_poly.entity_id
_entity_poly.type
_entity_poly.pdbx_seq_one_letter_code
_entity_poly.pdbx_strand_id
1 'polypeptide(L)'
;MPSATLSKHLPSVSGPQTGTLSYFHWNPDMHDDEKPFEVLINLPSIERNPQKFRRTNQEFEDHQVVVEGVRGREQDITLNKNGFSWARWNGPKEWNGITADEVKAMGHEWLRQGYLRDVEKFIKSEVQKQDGQPVDFVKVFDYKLRNSSDIASFNLRTLDLDNGLDTMIPVTHPHVDQSFDGAMIRLRVHMPEDAERLACRRFRVVK
;
A
#
# COMPACT_ATOMS: atom_id res chain seq x y z
N MET A 1 -21.53 -24.66 -26.68
CA MET A 1 -21.62 -24.61 -25.21
C MET A 1 -20.37 -25.28 -24.65
N PRO A 2 -19.28 -24.55 -24.34
CA PRO A 2 -18.13 -25.15 -23.69
C PRO A 2 -18.34 -25.18 -22.17
N SER A 3 -18.19 -26.38 -21.61
CA SER A 3 -18.25 -26.70 -20.20
C SER A 3 -17.15 -25.97 -19.42
N ALA A 4 -17.53 -25.18 -18.41
CA ALA A 4 -16.61 -24.56 -17.48
C ALA A 4 -16.08 -25.64 -16.52
N THR A 5 -14.82 -26.00 -16.70
CA THR A 5 -14.09 -26.87 -15.78
C THR A 5 -13.96 -26.14 -14.44
N LEU A 6 -14.71 -26.60 -13.43
CA LEU A 6 -14.55 -26.20 -12.03
C LEU A 6 -13.09 -26.36 -11.62
N SER A 7 -12.42 -25.23 -11.42
CA SER A 7 -11.10 -25.17 -10.79
C SER A 7 -11.20 -25.87 -9.44
N LYS A 8 -10.52 -27.01 -9.31
CA LYS A 8 -10.40 -27.76 -8.06
C LYS A 8 -9.79 -26.83 -7.02
N HIS A 9 -10.58 -26.41 -6.03
CA HIS A 9 -10.06 -25.81 -4.81
C HIS A 9 -9.01 -26.75 -4.21
N LEU A 10 -7.74 -26.37 -4.31
CA LEU A 10 -6.69 -26.99 -3.52
C LEU A 10 -7.08 -26.83 -2.04
N PRO A 11 -7.07 -27.90 -1.23
CA PRO A 11 -7.37 -27.78 0.18
C PRO A 11 -6.41 -26.77 0.80
N SER A 12 -6.99 -25.77 1.49
CA SER A 12 -6.23 -24.84 2.32
C SER A 12 -5.38 -25.67 3.27
N VAL A 13 -4.05 -25.65 3.10
CA VAL A 13 -3.14 -26.25 4.08
C VAL A 13 -3.41 -25.52 5.40
N SER A 14 -4.05 -26.21 6.35
CA SER A 14 -4.34 -25.64 7.66
C SER A 14 -3.08 -25.75 8.51
N GLY A 15 -2.61 -24.63 9.04
CA GLY A 15 -1.49 -24.57 9.97
C GLY A 15 -0.39 -23.61 9.53
N PRO A 16 0.60 -23.35 10.41
CA PRO A 16 1.72 -22.48 10.10
C PRO A 16 2.46 -22.96 8.84
N GLN A 17 2.74 -22.04 7.93
CA GLN A 17 3.49 -22.29 6.69
C GLN A 17 4.84 -21.59 6.78
N THR A 18 5.90 -22.19 6.27
CA THR A 18 7.18 -21.50 6.13
C THR A 18 7.22 -20.79 4.78
N GLY A 19 7.63 -19.53 4.78
CA GLY A 19 7.87 -18.73 3.57
C GLY A 19 9.19 -17.99 3.67
N THR A 20 9.73 -17.58 2.52
CA THR A 20 10.89 -16.69 2.46
C THR A 20 10.41 -15.26 2.30
N LEU A 21 10.92 -14.36 3.13
CA LEU A 21 10.75 -12.91 2.98
C LEU A 21 12.13 -12.24 2.90
N SER A 22 12.31 -11.36 1.92
CA SER A 22 13.57 -10.65 1.68
C SER A 22 13.54 -9.28 2.36
N TYR A 23 14.21 -9.14 3.49
CA TYR A 23 14.23 -7.91 4.30
C TYR A 23 15.39 -7.00 3.91
N PHE A 24 15.23 -5.68 4.06
CA PHE A 24 16.30 -4.74 3.80
C PHE A 24 17.53 -5.03 4.67
N HIS A 25 18.70 -5.09 4.04
CA HIS A 25 19.99 -5.34 4.65
C HIS A 25 20.80 -4.04 4.72
N TRP A 26 21.14 -3.60 5.94
CA TRP A 26 22.00 -2.42 6.12
C TRP A 26 23.46 -2.79 5.84
N ASN A 27 23.96 -2.40 4.66
CA ASN A 27 25.38 -2.42 4.32
C ASN A 27 26.12 -1.17 4.88
N PRO A 28 26.97 -1.28 5.93
CA PRO A 28 27.65 -0.13 6.52
C PRO A 28 28.64 0.56 5.58
N ASP A 29 29.32 -0.20 4.70
CA ASP A 29 30.31 0.34 3.75
C ASP A 29 29.68 1.30 2.72
N MET A 30 28.36 1.32 2.63
CA MET A 30 27.60 2.13 1.70
C MET A 30 26.64 3.09 2.41
N HIS A 31 25.89 2.59 3.40
CA HIS A 31 24.77 3.31 3.97
C HIS A 31 25.14 4.29 5.08
N ASP A 32 26.35 4.19 5.63
CA ASP A 32 26.87 5.16 6.59
C ASP A 32 27.18 6.50 5.89
N ASP A 33 27.59 6.46 4.61
CA ASP A 33 27.89 7.62 3.78
C ASP A 33 26.74 8.04 2.84
N GLU A 34 25.88 7.10 2.43
CA GLU A 34 24.82 7.34 1.46
C GLU A 34 23.49 6.70 1.84
N LYS A 35 22.45 7.52 2.01
CA LYS A 35 21.12 7.02 2.39
C LYS A 35 20.58 5.98 1.41
N PRO A 36 19.86 4.94 1.87
CA PRO A 36 19.15 4.02 1.01
C PRO A 36 18.18 4.76 0.06
N PHE A 37 18.17 4.39 -1.22
CA PHE A 37 17.31 4.97 -2.25
C PHE A 37 16.95 3.94 -3.32
N GLU A 38 15.81 4.18 -3.96
CA GLU A 38 15.40 3.50 -5.18
C GLU A 38 14.82 4.55 -6.16
N VAL A 39 15.26 4.50 -7.41
CA VAL A 39 14.79 5.36 -8.49
C VAL A 39 13.68 4.62 -9.24
N LEU A 40 12.44 5.04 -8.97
CA LEU A 40 11.23 4.44 -9.55
C LEU A 40 10.89 4.97 -10.95
N ILE A 41 11.48 6.11 -11.35
CA ILE A 41 11.27 6.70 -12.68
C ILE A 41 12.42 6.33 -13.62
N ASN A 42 12.14 6.27 -14.92
CA ASN A 42 13.21 6.14 -15.90
C ASN A 42 14.03 7.44 -15.96
N LEU A 43 15.29 7.37 -15.53
CA LEU A 43 16.25 8.46 -15.68
C LEU A 43 17.17 8.17 -16.87
N PRO A 44 17.17 9.01 -17.93
CA PRO A 44 18.02 8.78 -19.10
C PRO A 44 19.52 8.70 -18.79
N SER A 45 19.97 9.29 -17.68
CA SER A 45 21.36 9.16 -17.19
C SER A 45 21.72 7.73 -16.79
N ILE A 46 20.79 7.03 -16.14
CA ILE A 46 20.96 5.63 -15.71
C ILE A 46 21.03 4.72 -16.93
N GLU A 47 20.11 4.89 -17.89
CA GLU A 47 20.13 4.08 -19.12
C GLU A 47 21.41 4.28 -19.92
N ARG A 48 21.88 5.53 -20.03
CA ARG A 48 23.10 5.85 -20.80
C ARG A 48 24.39 5.42 -20.11
N ASN A 49 24.42 5.34 -18.78
CA ASN A 49 25.61 4.97 -18.04
C ASN A 49 25.28 4.24 -16.72
N PRO A 50 24.84 2.97 -16.81
CA PRO A 50 24.41 2.19 -15.65
C PRO A 50 25.56 1.87 -14.69
N GLN A 51 26.81 1.94 -15.15
CA GLN A 51 28.00 1.74 -14.32
C GLN A 51 28.31 2.96 -13.44
N LYS A 52 27.87 4.16 -13.86
CA LYS A 52 28.06 5.40 -13.12
C LYS A 52 26.86 5.77 -12.26
N PHE A 53 25.64 5.49 -12.75
CA PHE A 53 24.40 5.83 -12.07
C PHE A 53 23.61 4.55 -11.79
N ARG A 54 23.48 4.20 -10.51
CA ARG A 54 22.70 3.04 -10.06
C ARG A 54 21.23 3.42 -9.84
N ARG A 55 20.32 2.48 -10.10
CA ARG A 55 18.88 2.66 -9.82
C ARG A 55 18.55 2.57 -8.33
N THR A 56 19.31 1.77 -7.61
CA THR A 56 19.12 1.56 -6.17
C THR A 56 20.47 1.27 -5.55
N ASN A 57 20.59 1.57 -4.28
CA ASN A 57 21.68 1.11 -3.42
C ASN A 57 21.19 0.17 -2.32
N GLN A 58 19.91 -0.23 -2.37
CA GLN A 58 19.33 -1.14 -1.40
C GLN A 58 19.77 -2.58 -1.64
N GLU A 59 20.08 -3.25 -0.55
CA GLU A 59 20.39 -4.67 -0.51
C GLU A 59 19.33 -5.38 0.34
N PHE A 60 19.07 -6.66 0.03
CA PHE A 60 18.06 -7.46 0.73
C PHE A 60 18.62 -8.82 1.09
N GLU A 61 18.20 -9.33 2.25
CA GLU A 61 18.57 -10.64 2.79
C GLU A 61 17.32 -11.50 2.99
N ASP A 62 17.39 -12.76 2.56
CA ASP A 62 16.31 -13.72 2.66
C ASP A 62 16.23 -14.34 4.05
N HIS A 63 15.07 -14.25 4.68
CA HIS A 63 14.79 -14.90 5.95
C HIS A 63 13.63 -15.89 5.81
N GLN A 64 13.82 -17.09 6.37
CA GLN A 64 12.74 -18.06 6.56
C GLN A 64 11.84 -17.60 7.71
N VAL A 65 10.56 -17.39 7.41
CA VAL A 65 9.56 -16.94 8.38
C VAL A 65 8.41 -17.93 8.45
N VAL A 66 7.84 -18.06 9.63
CA VAL A 66 6.61 -18.82 9.85
C VAL A 66 5.42 -17.89 9.71
N VAL A 67 4.54 -18.19 8.76
CA VAL A 67 3.31 -17.46 8.47
C VAL A 67 2.13 -18.25 9.01
N GLU A 68 1.36 -17.64 9.92
CA GLU A 68 0.17 -18.25 10.49
C GLU A 68 -1.09 -17.88 9.72
N GLY A 69 -1.93 -18.89 9.46
CA GLY A 69 -3.28 -18.67 8.97
C GLY A 69 -4.18 -18.04 10.03
N VAL A 70 -4.91 -17.00 9.65
CA VAL A 70 -5.89 -16.32 10.52
C VAL A 70 -7.34 -16.74 10.25
N ARG A 71 -7.59 -17.65 9.31
CA ARG A 71 -8.94 -18.09 8.94
C ARG A 71 -9.69 -18.63 10.16
N GLY A 72 -10.87 -18.08 10.44
CA GLY A 72 -11.70 -18.40 11.61
C GLY A 72 -11.35 -17.63 12.88
N ARG A 73 -10.28 -16.83 12.87
CA ARG A 73 -9.81 -15.99 13.97
C ARG A 73 -9.66 -14.51 13.56
N GLU A 74 -10.28 -14.11 12.47
CA GLU A 74 -10.17 -12.75 11.92
C GLU A 74 -10.59 -11.69 12.94
N GLN A 75 -11.58 -11.99 13.78
CA GLN A 75 -12.08 -11.13 14.86
C GLN A 75 -11.08 -10.90 16.00
N ASP A 76 -10.08 -11.78 16.16
CA ASP A 76 -9.08 -11.68 17.23
C ASP A 76 -7.95 -10.69 16.88
N ILE A 77 -7.94 -10.23 15.62
CA ILE A 77 -6.91 -9.39 15.04
C ILE A 77 -7.48 -7.99 14.81
N THR A 78 -7.01 -7.04 15.61
CA THR A 78 -7.53 -5.68 15.64
C THR A 78 -6.44 -4.65 15.37
N LEU A 79 -6.83 -3.48 14.89
CA LEU A 79 -5.89 -2.39 14.60
C LEU A 79 -5.07 -1.98 15.82
N ASN A 80 -5.63 -2.06 17.03
CA ASN A 80 -4.94 -1.66 18.26
C ASN A 80 -3.95 -2.71 18.76
N LYS A 81 -4.20 -3.99 18.50
CA LYS A 81 -3.37 -5.09 18.98
C LYS A 81 -2.30 -5.50 17.96
N ASN A 82 -2.65 -5.48 16.68
CA ASN A 82 -1.85 -6.08 15.62
C ASN A 82 -1.36 -5.06 14.58
N GLY A 83 -1.91 -3.85 14.57
CA GLY A 83 -1.63 -2.84 13.53
C GLY A 83 -2.41 -3.04 12.23
N PHE A 84 -3.22 -4.11 12.13
CA PHE A 84 -4.10 -4.41 11.01
C PHE A 84 -5.33 -5.18 11.48
N SER A 85 -6.37 -5.25 10.66
CA SER A 85 -7.61 -5.98 10.97
C SER A 85 -8.30 -6.46 9.71
N TRP A 86 -9.18 -7.45 9.83
CA TRP A 86 -10.05 -7.88 8.73
C TRP A 86 -11.43 -7.25 8.86
N ALA A 87 -11.91 -6.69 7.76
CA ALA A 87 -13.27 -6.19 7.64
C ALA A 87 -13.82 -6.53 6.26
N ARG A 88 -15.13 -6.77 6.19
CA ARG A 88 -15.81 -7.05 4.92
C ARG A 88 -16.42 -5.78 4.38
N TRP A 89 -15.99 -5.38 3.19
CA TRP A 89 -16.57 -4.26 2.47
C TRP A 89 -17.18 -4.74 1.16
N ASN A 90 -18.45 -4.43 0.94
CA ASN A 90 -19.14 -4.77 -0.30
C ASN A 90 -18.93 -3.74 -1.42
N GLY A 91 -18.34 -2.58 -1.09
CA GLY A 91 -18.12 -1.48 -2.01
C GLY A 91 -19.41 -0.91 -2.64
N PRO A 92 -19.29 0.16 -3.41
CA PRO A 92 -20.36 0.61 -4.29
C PRO A 92 -20.38 -0.29 -5.55
N LYS A 93 -21.56 -0.76 -5.96
CA LYS A 93 -21.72 -1.78 -7.02
C LYS A 93 -21.21 -1.32 -8.38
N GLU A 94 -21.25 -0.01 -8.63
CA GLU A 94 -20.79 0.66 -9.84
C GLU A 94 -19.27 0.54 -10.06
N TRP A 95 -18.50 0.10 -9.06
CA TRP A 95 -17.06 -0.16 -9.16
C TRP A 95 -16.73 -1.63 -9.45
N ASN A 96 -17.73 -2.50 -9.53
CA ASN A 96 -17.50 -3.92 -9.79
C ASN A 96 -17.08 -4.15 -11.25
N GLY A 97 -15.92 -4.77 -11.44
CA GLY A 97 -15.43 -5.14 -12.78
C GLY A 97 -14.87 -3.97 -13.60
N ILE A 98 -14.67 -2.79 -13.00
CA ILE A 98 -14.02 -1.66 -13.65
C ILE A 98 -12.51 -1.91 -13.80
N THR A 99 -11.98 -1.58 -14.96
CA THR A 99 -10.55 -1.66 -15.27
C THR A 99 -9.79 -0.42 -14.81
N ALA A 100 -8.47 -0.53 -14.70
CA ALA A 100 -7.61 0.60 -14.37
C ALA A 100 -7.72 1.74 -15.42
N ASP A 101 -7.85 1.39 -16.71
CA ASP A 101 -7.96 2.37 -17.80
C ASP A 101 -9.29 3.12 -17.76
N GLU A 102 -10.39 2.44 -17.42
CA GLU A 102 -11.70 3.09 -17.21
C GLU A 102 -11.67 4.06 -16.03
N VAL A 103 -11.05 3.68 -14.91
CA VAL A 103 -10.86 4.59 -13.75
C VAL A 103 -10.01 5.79 -14.16
N LYS A 104 -8.95 5.59 -14.94
CA LYS A 104 -8.10 6.67 -15.44
C LYS A 104 -8.88 7.64 -16.35
N ALA A 105 -9.75 7.11 -17.21
CA ALA A 105 -10.61 7.91 -18.08
C ALA A 105 -11.65 8.73 -17.31
N MET A 106 -12.16 8.21 -16.18
CA MET A 106 -13.10 8.93 -15.30
C MET A 106 -12.42 10.04 -14.48
N GLY A 107 -11.13 9.89 -14.19
CA GLY A 107 -10.32 10.93 -13.58
C GLY A 107 -10.47 11.07 -12.07
N HIS A 108 -9.65 11.95 -11.49
CA HIS A 108 -9.52 12.10 -10.04
C HIS A 108 -10.80 12.56 -9.34
N GLU A 109 -11.59 13.43 -9.97
CA GLU A 109 -12.76 14.01 -9.32
C GLU A 109 -13.85 12.96 -9.11
N TRP A 110 -14.08 12.14 -10.14
CA TRP A 110 -15.03 11.04 -10.05
C TRP A 110 -14.64 10.02 -8.97
N LEU A 111 -13.34 9.69 -8.90
CA LEU A 111 -12.79 8.82 -7.87
C LEU A 111 -12.96 9.37 -6.45
N ARG A 112 -12.72 10.68 -6.25
CA ARG A 112 -12.89 11.35 -4.96
C ARG A 112 -14.35 11.39 -4.52
N GLN A 113 -15.26 11.77 -5.42
CA GLN A 113 -16.68 11.92 -5.10
C GLN A 113 -17.41 10.58 -4.92
N GLY A 114 -16.94 9.52 -5.58
CA GLY A 114 -17.49 8.16 -5.48
C GLY A 114 -16.72 7.30 -4.48
N TYR A 115 -15.75 6.53 -4.98
CA TYR A 115 -15.08 5.46 -4.23
C TYR A 115 -14.43 5.96 -2.94
N LEU A 116 -13.60 7.00 -3.00
CA LEU A 116 -12.80 7.40 -1.84
C LEU A 116 -13.67 7.91 -0.70
N ARG A 117 -14.75 8.64 -1.01
CA ARG A 117 -15.75 9.06 -0.02
C ARG A 117 -16.38 7.86 0.69
N ASP A 118 -16.67 6.78 -0.04
CA ASP A 118 -17.29 5.60 0.55
C ASP A 118 -16.27 4.71 1.30
N VAL A 119 -15.00 4.72 0.89
CA VAL A 119 -13.86 4.18 1.67
C VAL A 119 -13.71 4.93 2.99
N GLU A 120 -13.74 6.26 2.98
CA GLU A 120 -13.64 7.08 4.21
C GLU A 120 -14.74 6.74 5.20
N LYS A 121 -16.00 6.61 4.73
CA LYS A 121 -17.13 6.19 5.57
C LYS A 121 -16.94 4.78 6.13
N PHE A 122 -16.50 3.85 5.29
CA PHE A 122 -16.26 2.46 5.68
C PHE A 122 -15.18 2.38 6.77
N ILE A 123 -13.99 2.95 6.53
CA ILE A 123 -12.90 2.98 7.50
C ILE A 123 -13.35 3.67 8.79
N LYS A 124 -14.06 4.80 8.70
CA LYS A 124 -14.60 5.50 9.87
C LYS A 124 -15.49 4.57 10.71
N SER A 125 -16.40 3.84 10.08
CA SER A 125 -17.29 2.90 10.78
C SER A 125 -16.54 1.75 11.44
N GLU A 126 -15.55 1.15 10.75
CA GLU A 126 -14.77 0.04 11.28
C GLU A 126 -13.87 0.47 12.45
N VAL A 127 -13.21 1.63 12.35
CA VAL A 127 -12.38 2.16 13.45
C VAL A 127 -13.24 2.51 14.65
N GLN A 128 -14.39 3.17 14.47
CA GLN A 128 -15.32 3.46 15.57
C GLN A 128 -15.79 2.18 16.27
N LYS A 129 -16.13 1.15 15.50
CA LYS A 129 -16.55 -0.15 16.02
C LYS A 129 -15.45 -0.83 16.84
N GLN A 130 -14.20 -0.78 16.38
CA GLN A 130 -13.06 -1.41 17.07
C GLN A 130 -12.60 -0.61 18.30
N ASP A 131 -12.56 0.73 18.21
CA ASP A 131 -12.06 1.58 19.29
C ASP A 131 -13.16 1.89 20.34
N GLY A 132 -14.44 1.72 19.99
CA GLY A 132 -15.57 2.08 20.85
C GLY A 132 -15.69 3.58 21.10
N GLN A 133 -14.98 4.40 20.31
CA GLN A 133 -14.92 5.85 20.44
C GLN A 133 -15.36 6.51 19.12
N PRO A 134 -15.99 7.70 19.18
CA PRO A 134 -16.27 8.47 17.98
C PRO A 134 -14.99 8.82 17.22
N VAL A 135 -15.02 8.68 15.90
CA VAL A 135 -13.96 9.17 15.00
C VAL A 135 -14.48 10.46 14.38
N ASP A 136 -13.74 11.56 14.50
CA ASP A 136 -14.22 12.84 13.97
C ASP A 136 -14.33 12.78 12.45
N PHE A 137 -13.26 12.35 11.77
CA PHE A 137 -13.21 12.21 10.32
C PHE A 137 -12.16 11.18 9.91
N VAL A 138 -12.26 10.73 8.67
CA VAL A 138 -11.23 9.97 7.95
C VAL A 138 -10.97 10.72 6.67
N LYS A 139 -9.70 10.85 6.29
CA LYS A 139 -9.28 11.48 5.04
C LYS A 139 -8.41 10.50 4.27
N VAL A 140 -8.81 10.15 3.06
CA VAL A 140 -7.95 9.40 2.14
C VAL A 140 -7.05 10.38 1.40
N PHE A 141 -5.76 10.07 1.37
CA PHE A 141 -4.73 10.83 0.67
C PHE A 141 -3.79 9.87 -0.06
N ASP A 142 -3.03 10.39 -1.03
CA ASP A 142 -1.96 9.67 -1.73
C ASP A 142 -2.38 8.28 -2.27
N TYR A 143 -3.60 8.20 -2.82
CA TYR A 143 -4.06 6.97 -3.45
C TYR A 143 -3.27 6.69 -4.73
N LYS A 144 -3.07 5.41 -5.02
CA LYS A 144 -2.34 4.93 -6.19
C LYS A 144 -3.09 3.79 -6.83
N LEU A 145 -3.36 3.90 -8.13
CA LEU A 145 -3.87 2.79 -8.91
C LEU A 145 -2.76 1.73 -9.06
N ARG A 146 -3.10 0.44 -8.90
CA ARG A 146 -2.13 -0.66 -9.01
C ARG A 146 -2.49 -1.54 -10.19
N ASN A 147 -1.46 -2.07 -10.85
CA ASN A 147 -1.61 -3.14 -11.83
C ASN A 147 -0.56 -4.23 -11.59
N SER A 148 -0.80 -5.41 -12.15
CA SER A 148 0.11 -6.56 -12.05
C SER A 148 1.01 -6.68 -13.30
N SER A 149 1.41 -5.54 -13.89
CA SER A 149 2.37 -5.54 -15.00
C SER A 149 3.72 -6.09 -14.55
N ASP A 150 4.49 -6.64 -15.49
CA ASP A 150 5.84 -7.11 -15.18
C ASP A 150 6.79 -5.93 -14.88
N ILE A 151 7.76 -6.18 -14.00
CA ILE A 151 8.68 -5.15 -13.51
C ILE A 151 9.57 -4.57 -14.62
N ALA A 152 9.91 -5.36 -15.63
CA ALA A 152 10.76 -4.92 -16.74
C ALA A 152 10.02 -3.87 -17.58
N SER A 153 8.76 -4.13 -17.94
CA SER A 153 7.89 -3.17 -18.62
C SER A 153 7.61 -1.94 -17.77
N PHE A 154 7.45 -2.10 -16.45
CA PHE A 154 7.25 -0.97 -15.54
C PHE A 154 8.46 -0.02 -15.52
N ASN A 155 9.68 -0.57 -15.46
CA ASN A 155 10.92 0.22 -15.37
C ASN A 155 11.20 1.11 -16.60
N LEU A 156 10.56 0.84 -17.74
CA LEU A 156 10.67 1.64 -18.96
C LEU A 156 9.74 2.84 -18.98
N ARG A 157 8.78 2.92 -18.04
CA ARG A 157 7.79 4.00 -18.01
C ARG A 157 8.34 5.26 -17.37
N THR A 158 7.91 6.40 -17.90
CA THR A 158 7.92 7.66 -17.16
C THR A 158 6.68 7.70 -16.28
N LEU A 159 6.85 7.92 -14.98
CA LEU A 159 5.77 7.99 -14.01
C LEU A 159 5.69 9.39 -13.44
N ASP A 160 4.48 9.93 -13.36
CA ASP A 160 4.19 11.06 -12.50
C ASP A 160 3.76 10.52 -11.12
N LEU A 161 4.65 10.62 -10.14
CA LEU A 161 4.40 10.12 -8.78
C LEU A 161 3.33 10.93 -8.04
N ASP A 162 3.05 12.16 -8.48
CA ASP A 162 2.00 13.01 -7.92
C ASP A 162 0.62 12.68 -8.53
N ASN A 163 0.60 12.01 -9.68
CA ASN A 163 -0.62 11.52 -10.31
C ASN A 163 -1.03 10.14 -9.79
N GLY A 164 -1.99 10.11 -8.87
CA GLY A 164 -2.56 8.86 -8.32
C GLY A 164 -3.22 7.89 -9.34
N LEU A 165 -3.45 8.33 -10.58
CA LEU A 165 -3.99 7.48 -11.66
C LEU A 165 -2.89 6.84 -12.53
N ASP A 166 -1.64 7.25 -12.36
CA ASP A 166 -0.52 6.53 -12.97
C ASP A 166 -0.26 5.24 -12.20
N THR A 167 -0.48 4.13 -12.89
CA THR A 167 -0.44 2.80 -12.29
C THR A 167 0.96 2.44 -11.79
N MET A 168 1.04 1.98 -10.54
CA MET A 168 2.27 1.46 -9.94
C MET A 168 2.21 -0.04 -9.71
N ILE A 169 3.36 -0.72 -9.78
CA ILE A 169 3.46 -2.12 -9.36
C ILE A 169 3.42 -2.22 -7.82
N PRO A 170 2.91 -3.31 -7.23
CA PRO A 170 2.98 -3.53 -5.79
C PRO A 170 4.43 -3.58 -5.27
N VAL A 171 4.64 -3.15 -4.02
CA VAL A 171 5.92 -3.35 -3.34
C VAL A 171 6.06 -4.83 -2.98
N THR A 172 7.21 -5.42 -3.28
CA THR A 172 7.47 -6.86 -3.13
C THR A 172 8.25 -7.21 -1.86
N HIS A 173 8.89 -6.23 -1.22
CA HIS A 173 9.68 -6.41 -0.01
C HIS A 173 8.91 -5.97 1.23
N PRO A 174 9.07 -6.67 2.38
CA PRO A 174 8.59 -6.17 3.66
C PRO A 174 9.18 -4.79 3.93
N HIS A 175 8.33 -3.86 4.34
CA HIS A 175 8.72 -2.50 4.68
C HIS A 175 7.91 -2.00 5.87
N VAL A 176 8.50 -1.10 6.65
CA VAL A 176 7.78 -0.38 7.70
C VAL A 176 7.18 0.86 7.07
N ASP A 177 5.86 0.93 7.06
CA ASP A 177 5.15 1.95 6.30
C ASP A 177 5.18 3.34 6.93
N GLN A 178 5.27 3.44 8.25
CA GLN A 178 5.16 4.71 8.95
C GLN A 178 6.08 4.73 10.17
N SER A 179 6.76 5.86 10.34
CA SER A 179 7.33 6.30 11.61
C SER A 179 6.48 7.43 12.19
N PHE A 180 6.71 7.79 13.45
CA PHE A 180 6.04 8.95 14.06
C PHE A 180 6.28 10.23 13.25
N ASP A 181 7.54 10.52 12.91
CA ASP A 181 7.90 11.71 12.12
C ASP A 181 7.30 11.66 10.71
N GLY A 182 7.27 10.48 10.08
CA GLY A 182 6.63 10.28 8.78
C GLY A 182 5.13 10.57 8.83
N ALA A 183 4.44 10.14 9.88
CA ALA A 183 3.02 10.41 10.08
C ALA A 183 2.77 11.91 10.31
N MET A 184 3.63 12.59 11.08
CA MET A 184 3.55 14.04 11.30
C MET A 184 3.79 14.84 10.01
N ILE A 185 4.75 14.42 9.17
CA ILE A 185 4.99 15.03 7.87
C ILE A 185 3.76 14.87 6.97
N ARG A 186 3.19 13.65 6.89
CA ARG A 186 1.98 13.41 6.09
C ARG A 186 0.79 14.24 6.56
N LEU A 187 0.62 14.40 7.87
CA LEU A 187 -0.41 15.29 8.42
C LEU A 187 -0.24 16.73 7.93
N ARG A 188 0.97 17.28 8.02
CA ARG A 188 1.26 18.66 7.57
C ARG A 188 1.12 18.84 6.06
N VAL A 189 1.48 17.83 5.28
CA VAL A 189 1.37 17.88 3.80
C VAL A 189 -0.08 17.78 3.34
N HIS A 190 -0.86 16.86 3.91
CA HIS A 190 -2.21 16.56 3.41
C HIS A 190 -3.33 17.32 4.14
N MET A 191 -3.04 17.89 5.31
CA MET A 191 -3.99 18.68 6.11
C MET A 191 -3.33 19.93 6.72
N PRO A 192 -2.69 20.79 5.91
CA PRO A 192 -1.87 21.90 6.41
C PRO A 192 -2.65 22.88 7.30
N GLU A 193 -3.91 23.17 6.96
CA GLU A 193 -4.76 24.11 7.69
C GLU A 193 -5.13 23.62 9.10
N ASP A 194 -5.21 22.31 9.28
CA ASP A 194 -5.65 21.66 10.52
C ASP A 194 -4.51 20.98 11.27
N ALA A 195 -3.29 20.95 10.72
CA ALA A 195 -2.20 20.09 11.17
C ALA A 195 -1.87 20.28 12.65
N GLU A 196 -1.74 21.53 13.12
CA GLU A 196 -1.40 21.82 14.53
C GLU A 196 -2.52 21.42 15.48
N ARG A 197 -3.78 21.64 15.10
CA ARG A 197 -4.95 21.23 15.89
C ARG A 197 -5.03 19.71 15.99
N LEU A 198 -4.76 19.00 14.89
CA LEU A 198 -4.82 17.54 14.80
C LEU A 198 -3.64 16.86 15.49
N ALA A 199 -2.46 17.49 15.48
CA ALA A 199 -1.27 17.03 16.19
C ALA A 199 -1.49 16.93 17.70
N CYS A 200 -2.36 17.79 18.25
CA CYS A 200 -2.77 17.76 19.66
C CYS A 200 -3.81 16.68 19.98
N ARG A 201 -4.24 15.88 19.00
CA ARG A 201 -5.23 14.80 19.16
C ARG A 201 -4.62 13.46 18.76
N ARG A 202 -5.31 12.37 19.13
CA ARG A 202 -4.98 11.05 18.59
C ARG A 202 -5.37 11.00 17.13
N PHE A 203 -4.39 10.90 16.24
CA PHE A 203 -4.59 10.53 14.84
C PHE A 203 -3.82 9.24 14.53
N ARG A 204 -4.23 8.55 13.47
CA ARG A 204 -3.62 7.29 13.03
C ARG A 204 -3.60 7.27 11.51
N VAL A 205 -2.50 6.84 10.93
CA VAL A 205 -2.44 6.49 9.50
C VAL A 205 -2.82 5.02 9.37
N VAL A 206 -3.81 4.74 8.53
CA VAL A 206 -4.24 3.38 8.16
C VAL A 206 -3.94 3.23 6.68
N LYS A 207 -3.26 2.14 6.30
CA LYS A 207 -2.88 1.84 4.92
C LYS A 207 -3.69 0.65 4.41
#